data_AF-A0A0F7SCE0-F1
#
_entry.id   AF-A0A0F7SCE0-F1
#
_cell.length_a   1.000
_cell.length_b   1.000
_cell.length_c   1.000
_cell.angle_alpha   90.00
_cell.angle_beta   90.00
_cell.angle_gamma   90.00
#
_symmetry.space_group_name_H-M   'P 1'
#
loop_
_entity.id
_entity.type
_entity.pdbx_description
1 polymer ?
#
loop_
_entity_poly.entity_id
_entity_poly.type
_entity_poly.pdbx_seq_one_letter_code
_entity_poly.pdbx_strand_id
1 'polypeptide(L)'
;MSAGSAEAVGAAKLGVSDSVGCDTDNEVLATYLDLEEPRLVLDVRPASAFHQAHLVGSYHISPISELRSRYSYLPPRNVPFLVLADHAKYDESAEAFSSIPSARLIYLVPEELASDSTASGCIASHQRFFDSAQRLGLLRSSQSHQERIASQADGGRDDVPELLFRPSNAVRRTVASLEAQRSQQSSLNVLDMGCGAARDLAWILHGSRTRTSSCSWTGVGVDNWIAALNRAQLLMDDLFLSTSSQRNTHGSQSVPRCDKLLWAKCSDDGFLEPLVGTGKGKAVQTAADEPELWRLYHQLGVAPLLPSALTSNTEEAKFDLVLCVRFHPRALLPRLSQIVRAGGIVLLSHFVTLSEAQRIEASHANPEATIDYDSPPHPGRIQPGEIEDLVQIWNQAERAGHSWNIDADVLEPIEGGRIIRSVALRKVAASM
;
A
#
# COMPACT_ATOMS: atom_id res chain seq x y z
N MET A 1 49.88 -70.44 -18.90
CA MET A 1 48.49 -70.91 -19.11
C MET A 1 47.96 -71.39 -17.77
N SER A 2 47.28 -70.52 -17.02
CA SER A 2 46.10 -70.85 -16.20
C SER A 2 45.71 -69.60 -15.40
N ALA A 3 44.40 -69.39 -15.33
CA ALA A 3 43.70 -68.26 -14.76
C ALA A 3 43.70 -68.26 -13.23
N GLY A 4 43.36 -67.10 -12.66
CA GLY A 4 43.07 -66.92 -11.24
C GLY A 4 42.59 -65.50 -10.96
N SER A 5 41.32 -65.24 -11.26
CA SER A 5 40.58 -64.01 -10.94
C SER A 5 40.24 -63.96 -9.45
N ALA A 6 40.52 -62.84 -8.79
CA ALA A 6 39.96 -62.49 -7.49
C ALA A 6 39.11 -61.22 -7.63
N GLU A 7 37.82 -61.36 -7.40
CA GLU A 7 36.83 -60.29 -7.32
C GLU A 7 37.10 -59.39 -6.11
N ALA A 8 37.08 -58.07 -6.33
CA ALA A 8 36.93 -57.08 -5.27
C ALA A 8 35.61 -56.33 -5.51
N VAL A 9 34.64 -56.61 -4.64
CA VAL A 9 33.32 -55.98 -4.59
C VAL A 9 33.50 -54.53 -4.13
N GLY A 10 33.35 -53.58 -5.07
CA GLY A 10 33.29 -52.16 -4.78
C GLY A 10 31.91 -51.77 -4.27
N ALA A 11 31.82 -51.39 -3.00
CA ALA A 11 30.66 -50.72 -2.44
C ALA A 11 30.56 -49.31 -3.06
N ALA A 12 29.64 -49.14 -4.01
CA ALA A 12 29.28 -47.83 -4.55
C ALA A 12 28.51 -47.05 -3.47
N LYS A 13 29.17 -46.06 -2.88
CA LYS A 13 28.50 -44.95 -2.21
C LYS A 13 27.64 -44.23 -3.25
N LEU A 14 26.32 -44.41 -3.17
CA LEU A 14 25.34 -43.51 -3.76
C LEU A 14 25.54 -42.12 -3.14
N GLY A 15 26.26 -41.26 -3.86
CA GLY A 15 26.27 -39.83 -3.59
C GLY A 15 24.92 -39.26 -3.97
N VAL A 16 24.12 -38.93 -2.96
CA VAL A 16 23.03 -37.96 -3.10
C VAL A 16 23.72 -36.62 -3.40
N SER A 17 23.62 -36.18 -4.64
CA SER A 17 24.07 -34.87 -5.09
C SER A 17 23.02 -33.85 -4.67
N ASP A 18 23.29 -33.13 -3.59
CA ASP A 18 22.58 -31.91 -3.18
C ASP A 18 22.90 -30.75 -4.16
N SER A 19 22.50 -30.88 -5.42
CA SER A 19 22.51 -29.75 -6.36
C SER A 19 21.20 -28.96 -6.17
N VAL A 20 21.26 -27.94 -5.31
CA VAL A 20 20.19 -26.95 -5.17
C VAL A 20 19.98 -26.26 -6.53
N GLY A 21 18.81 -26.47 -7.13
CA GLY A 21 18.38 -25.90 -8.42
C GLY A 21 19.08 -26.52 -9.63
N CYS A 22 18.44 -27.50 -10.26
CA CYS A 22 18.83 -27.92 -11.62
C CYS A 22 18.46 -26.79 -12.61
N ASP A 23 19.19 -26.64 -13.73
CA ASP A 23 18.87 -25.67 -14.79
C ASP A 23 17.39 -25.77 -15.23
N THR A 24 16.81 -26.97 -15.18
CA THR A 24 15.40 -27.23 -15.47
C THR A 24 14.41 -26.58 -14.51
N ASP A 25 14.78 -26.39 -13.23
CA ASP A 25 13.91 -25.75 -12.24
C ASP A 25 13.82 -24.24 -12.49
N ASN A 26 14.95 -23.64 -12.86
CA ASN A 26 15.04 -22.24 -13.23
C ASN A 26 14.28 -21.96 -14.53
N GLU A 27 14.31 -22.88 -15.50
CA GLU A 27 13.56 -22.75 -16.75
C GLU A 27 12.04 -22.72 -16.51
N VAL A 28 11.50 -23.61 -15.67
CA VAL A 28 10.05 -23.65 -15.37
C VAL A 28 9.58 -22.37 -14.66
N LEU A 29 10.45 -21.76 -13.85
CA LEU A 29 10.15 -20.56 -13.08
C LEU A 29 10.74 -19.28 -13.69
N ALA A 30 11.26 -19.33 -14.92
CA ALA A 30 12.01 -18.22 -15.52
C ALA A 30 11.23 -16.90 -15.50
N THR A 31 9.94 -16.93 -15.87
CA THR A 31 9.09 -15.72 -15.88
C THR A 31 8.91 -15.11 -14.49
N TYR A 32 8.92 -15.92 -13.43
CA TYR A 32 8.91 -15.44 -12.04
C TYR A 32 10.29 -14.90 -11.64
N LEU A 33 11.36 -15.64 -11.95
CA LEU A 33 12.72 -15.30 -11.56
C LEU A 33 13.24 -14.03 -12.25
N ASP A 34 12.74 -13.73 -13.46
CA ASP A 34 13.02 -12.53 -14.25
C ASP A 34 12.39 -11.25 -13.69
N LEU A 35 11.47 -11.34 -12.72
CA LEU A 35 10.89 -10.17 -12.07
C LEU A 35 11.88 -9.54 -11.10
N GLU A 36 11.82 -8.20 -10.99
CA GLU A 36 12.56 -7.45 -9.98
C GLU A 36 12.05 -7.77 -8.57
N GLU A 37 12.95 -7.73 -7.59
CA GLU A 37 12.58 -7.88 -6.19
C GLU A 37 11.98 -6.58 -5.60
N PRO A 38 10.92 -6.66 -4.77
CA PRO A 38 10.15 -7.86 -4.46
C PRO A 38 9.32 -8.36 -5.66
N ARG A 39 9.38 -9.67 -5.93
CA ARG A 39 8.68 -10.29 -7.06
C ARG A 39 7.17 -10.31 -6.84
N LEU A 40 6.46 -9.47 -7.58
CA LEU A 40 5.01 -9.32 -7.46
C LEU A 40 4.27 -10.47 -8.16
N VAL A 41 3.41 -11.18 -7.41
CA VAL A 41 2.62 -12.31 -7.92
C VAL A 41 1.15 -12.12 -7.55
N LEU A 42 0.28 -12.18 -8.55
CA LEU A 42 -1.16 -12.29 -8.40
C LEU A 42 -1.62 -13.70 -8.79
N ASP A 43 -2.14 -14.45 -7.83
CA ASP A 43 -2.75 -15.74 -8.07
C ASP A 43 -4.28 -15.59 -8.19
N VAL A 44 -4.83 -16.05 -9.32
CA VAL A 44 -6.27 -15.99 -9.61
C VAL A 44 -6.93 -17.38 -9.64
N ARG A 45 -6.20 -18.43 -9.26
CA ARG A 45 -6.72 -19.79 -9.15
C ARG A 45 -7.78 -19.90 -8.04
N PRO A 46 -8.60 -20.96 -8.02
CA PRO A 46 -9.55 -21.20 -6.94
C PRO A 46 -8.87 -21.17 -5.56
N ALA A 47 -9.56 -20.62 -4.56
CA ALA A 47 -9.01 -20.47 -3.20
C ALA A 47 -8.46 -21.78 -2.62
N SER A 48 -9.11 -22.92 -2.89
CA SER A 48 -8.61 -24.23 -2.45
C SER A 48 -7.25 -24.59 -3.04
N ALA A 49 -7.04 -24.34 -4.34
CA ALA A 49 -5.76 -24.61 -5.01
C ALA A 49 -4.67 -23.66 -4.52
N PHE A 50 -5.01 -22.37 -4.34
CA PHE A 50 -4.12 -21.37 -3.77
C PHE A 50 -3.63 -21.76 -2.37
N HIS A 51 -4.56 -22.09 -1.48
CA HIS A 51 -4.24 -22.44 -0.10
C HIS A 51 -3.44 -23.75 0.02
N GLN A 52 -3.69 -24.71 -0.88
CA GLN A 52 -2.92 -25.94 -0.97
C GLN A 52 -1.45 -25.69 -1.37
N ALA A 53 -1.20 -24.80 -2.32
CA ALA A 53 0.12 -24.53 -2.86
C ALA A 53 0.15 -23.16 -3.54
N HIS A 54 1.04 -22.26 -3.12
CA HIS A 54 1.26 -20.95 -3.75
C HIS A 54 2.71 -20.49 -3.63
N LEU A 55 3.10 -19.53 -4.46
CA LEU A 55 4.39 -18.86 -4.31
C LEU A 55 4.37 -17.93 -3.09
N VAL A 56 5.46 -17.94 -2.34
CA VAL A 56 5.67 -17.09 -1.17
C VAL A 56 5.36 -15.63 -1.47
N GLY A 57 4.61 -14.98 -0.57
CA GLY A 57 4.27 -13.56 -0.68
C GLY A 57 3.27 -13.24 -1.80
N SER A 58 2.69 -14.24 -2.48
CA SER A 58 1.68 -14.00 -3.52
C SER A 58 0.40 -13.40 -2.95
N TYR A 59 -0.16 -12.46 -3.72
CA TYR A 59 -1.49 -11.90 -3.50
C TYR A 59 -2.54 -12.78 -4.19
N HIS A 60 -3.72 -12.94 -3.59
CA HIS A 60 -4.76 -13.82 -4.12
C HIS A 60 -6.06 -13.05 -4.37
N ILE A 61 -6.65 -13.23 -5.55
CA ILE A 61 -7.98 -12.71 -5.90
C ILE A 61 -8.74 -13.81 -6.63
N SER A 62 -9.81 -14.32 -6.03
CA SER A 62 -10.64 -15.36 -6.65
C SER A 62 -12.11 -15.18 -6.28
N PRO A 63 -13.05 -15.40 -7.23
CA PRO A 63 -12.82 -15.65 -8.66
C PRO A 63 -12.28 -14.42 -9.40
N ILE A 64 -11.72 -14.59 -10.60
CA ILE A 64 -11.14 -13.49 -11.38
C ILE A 64 -12.15 -12.38 -11.73
N SER A 65 -13.45 -12.67 -11.76
CA SER A 65 -14.52 -11.66 -11.90
C SER A 65 -14.46 -10.57 -10.82
N GLU A 66 -13.90 -10.88 -9.64
CA GLU A 66 -13.69 -9.93 -8.55
C GLU A 66 -12.62 -8.88 -8.85
N LEU A 67 -11.72 -9.13 -9.82
CA LEU A 67 -10.65 -8.22 -10.20
C LEU A 67 -11.17 -6.84 -10.57
N ARG A 68 -12.37 -6.77 -11.17
CA ARG A 68 -12.98 -5.49 -11.56
C ARG A 68 -13.21 -4.54 -10.38
N SER A 69 -13.60 -5.09 -9.24
CA SER A 69 -13.79 -4.30 -8.01
C SER A 69 -12.46 -3.96 -7.32
N ARG A 70 -11.40 -4.71 -7.65
CA ARG A 70 -10.07 -4.67 -7.04
C ARG A 70 -8.97 -4.15 -7.96
N TYR A 71 -9.29 -3.51 -9.09
CA TYR A 71 -8.29 -2.94 -10.00
C TYR A 71 -7.31 -1.98 -9.31
N SER A 72 -7.72 -1.32 -8.22
CA SER A 72 -6.83 -0.48 -7.41
C SER A 72 -5.67 -1.23 -6.75
N TYR A 73 -5.75 -2.56 -6.67
CA TYR A 73 -4.73 -3.41 -6.07
C TYR A 73 -3.59 -3.67 -7.05
N LEU A 74 -3.85 -3.54 -8.35
CA LEU A 74 -2.84 -3.88 -9.34
C LEU A 74 -1.64 -2.92 -9.29
N PRO A 75 -0.47 -3.40 -9.76
CA PRO A 75 0.71 -2.56 -9.85
C PRO A 75 0.49 -1.34 -10.76
N PRO A 76 1.32 -0.30 -10.62
CA PRO A 76 1.39 0.75 -11.62
C PRO A 76 1.59 0.17 -13.03
N ARG A 77 1.09 0.85 -14.06
CA ARG A 77 1.01 0.32 -15.44
C ARG A 77 2.32 -0.28 -15.97
N ASN A 78 3.46 0.28 -15.58
CA ASN A 78 4.77 -0.12 -16.09
C ASN A 78 5.54 -1.06 -15.16
N VAL A 79 4.92 -1.56 -14.08
CA VAL A 79 5.57 -2.45 -13.12
C VAL A 79 5.22 -3.91 -13.48
N PRO A 80 6.19 -4.72 -13.94
CA PRO A 80 5.95 -6.11 -14.27
C PRO A 80 5.53 -6.93 -13.05
N PHE A 81 4.61 -7.88 -13.25
CA PHE A 81 4.18 -8.82 -12.23
C PHE A 81 3.70 -10.13 -12.87
N LEU A 82 3.77 -11.22 -12.10
CA LEU A 82 3.28 -12.52 -12.52
C LEU A 82 1.77 -12.63 -12.23
N VAL A 83 1.03 -13.23 -13.16
CA VAL A 83 -0.34 -13.70 -12.94
C VAL A 83 -0.33 -15.22 -13.08
N LEU A 84 -0.76 -15.93 -12.04
CA LEU A 84 -0.88 -17.38 -12.05
C LEU A 84 -2.36 -17.77 -12.14
N ALA A 85 -2.71 -18.56 -13.15
CA ALA A 85 -4.08 -19.01 -13.41
C ALA A 85 -4.11 -20.49 -13.80
N ASP A 86 -5.26 -21.14 -13.63
CA ASP A 86 -5.47 -22.45 -14.22
C ASP A 86 -5.79 -22.29 -15.71
N HIS A 87 -5.30 -23.18 -16.57
CA HIS A 87 -5.56 -23.11 -18.01
C HIS A 87 -7.05 -23.20 -18.36
N ALA A 88 -7.88 -23.83 -17.51
CA ALA A 88 -9.33 -23.83 -17.65
C ALA A 88 -9.97 -22.43 -17.60
N LYS A 89 -9.22 -21.42 -17.12
CA LYS A 89 -9.60 -20.01 -17.03
C LYS A 89 -8.83 -19.13 -18.02
N TYR A 90 -8.27 -19.72 -19.09
CA TYR A 90 -7.47 -19.01 -20.09
C TYR A 90 -8.19 -17.79 -20.67
N ASP A 91 -9.38 -17.97 -21.26
CA ASP A 91 -10.10 -16.88 -21.94
C ASP A 91 -10.43 -15.72 -20.98
N GLU A 92 -10.96 -16.05 -19.79
CA GLU A 92 -11.34 -15.08 -18.76
C GLU A 92 -10.13 -14.27 -18.26
N SER A 93 -8.98 -14.95 -18.08
CA SER A 93 -7.74 -14.31 -17.62
C SER A 93 -7.06 -13.48 -18.70
N ALA A 94 -6.99 -14.00 -19.92
CA ALA A 94 -6.43 -13.28 -21.06
C ALA A 94 -7.23 -11.99 -21.33
N GLU A 95 -8.57 -12.05 -21.27
CA GLU A 95 -9.42 -10.88 -21.42
C GLU A 95 -9.18 -9.86 -20.30
N ALA A 96 -9.16 -10.30 -19.04
CA ALA A 96 -9.02 -9.43 -17.87
C ALA A 96 -7.69 -8.65 -17.85
N PHE A 97 -6.60 -9.23 -18.38
CA PHE A 97 -5.27 -8.62 -18.42
C PHE A 97 -4.85 -8.10 -19.80
N SER A 98 -5.72 -8.17 -20.81
CA SER A 98 -5.44 -7.72 -22.19
C SER A 98 -4.98 -6.26 -22.30
N SER A 99 -5.38 -5.41 -21.36
CA SER A 99 -5.02 -3.98 -21.31
C SER A 99 -3.84 -3.65 -20.37
N ILE A 100 -3.19 -4.68 -19.81
CA ILE A 100 -2.12 -4.56 -18.82
C ILE A 100 -0.87 -5.26 -19.35
N PRO A 101 -0.07 -4.59 -20.20
CA PRO A 101 1.07 -5.20 -20.88
C PRO A 101 2.21 -5.63 -19.93
N SER A 102 2.20 -5.14 -18.69
CA SER A 102 3.14 -5.52 -17.65
C SER A 102 2.78 -6.83 -16.94
N ALA A 103 1.56 -7.35 -17.12
CA ALA A 103 1.17 -8.64 -16.58
C ALA A 103 1.82 -9.77 -17.39
N ARG A 104 2.54 -10.68 -16.70
CA ARG A 104 3.11 -11.89 -17.29
C ARG A 104 2.28 -13.08 -16.85
N LEU A 105 1.60 -13.75 -17.77
CA LEU A 105 0.64 -14.81 -17.44
C LEU A 105 1.31 -16.20 -17.54
N ILE A 106 1.11 -17.01 -16.50
CA ILE A 106 1.36 -18.46 -16.52
C ILE A 106 0.06 -19.20 -16.27
N TYR A 107 -0.23 -20.17 -17.13
CA TYR A 107 -1.37 -21.06 -17.07
C TYR A 107 -0.91 -22.46 -16.65
N LEU A 108 -1.46 -22.94 -15.54
CA LEU A 108 -1.17 -24.27 -15.03
C LEU A 108 -2.09 -25.30 -15.67
N VAL A 109 -1.50 -26.38 -16.19
CA VAL A 109 -2.20 -27.55 -16.75
C VAL A 109 -1.87 -28.81 -15.94
N PRO A 110 -2.76 -29.81 -15.90
CA PRO A 110 -2.42 -31.16 -15.44
C PRO A 110 -1.22 -31.75 -16.22
N GLU A 111 -0.39 -32.58 -15.57
CA GLU A 111 0.83 -33.17 -16.18
C GLU A 111 0.52 -33.93 -17.49
N GLU A 112 -0.62 -34.62 -17.53
CA GLU A 112 -1.09 -35.39 -18.70
C GLU A 112 -1.30 -34.52 -19.95
N LEU A 113 -1.56 -33.23 -19.78
CA LEU A 113 -1.78 -32.26 -20.86
C LEU A 113 -0.51 -31.44 -21.18
N ALA A 114 0.50 -31.47 -20.32
CA ALA A 114 1.76 -30.74 -20.52
C ALA A 114 2.74 -31.45 -21.47
N SER A 115 2.62 -32.77 -21.67
CA SER A 115 3.51 -33.53 -22.55
C SER A 115 3.34 -33.19 -24.04
N ASP A 116 2.19 -32.65 -24.44
CA ASP A 116 1.87 -32.26 -25.82
C ASP A 116 2.11 -30.77 -26.11
N SER A 117 2.33 -29.94 -25.08
CA SER A 117 2.46 -28.49 -25.22
C SER A 117 3.93 -28.04 -25.26
N THR A 118 4.60 -28.25 -26.39
CA THR A 118 6.00 -27.81 -26.59
C THR A 118 6.15 -26.35 -27.06
N ALA A 119 5.13 -25.48 -27.01
CA ALA A 119 5.16 -24.28 -27.87
C ALA A 119 4.76 -22.92 -27.28
N SER A 120 4.37 -22.77 -26.01
CA SER A 120 4.05 -21.44 -25.47
C SER A 120 4.62 -21.27 -24.06
N GLY A 121 5.56 -20.34 -23.89
CA GLY A 121 6.22 -20.04 -22.61
C GLY A 121 5.30 -19.57 -21.48
N CYS A 122 3.98 -19.50 -21.73
CA CYS A 122 2.95 -19.18 -20.75
C CYS A 122 2.19 -20.41 -20.22
N ILE A 123 2.50 -21.64 -20.63
CA ILE A 123 1.85 -22.86 -20.10
C ILE A 123 2.88 -23.71 -19.35
N ALA A 124 2.53 -24.13 -18.13
CA ALA A 124 3.38 -24.99 -17.30
C ALA A 124 2.57 -26.14 -16.67
N SER A 125 3.21 -27.30 -16.50
CA SER A 125 2.61 -28.36 -15.68
C SER A 125 2.47 -27.88 -14.25
N HIS A 126 1.30 -28.09 -13.66
CA HIS A 126 1.01 -27.82 -12.25
C HIS A 126 2.01 -28.54 -11.34
N GLN A 127 2.29 -29.83 -11.59
CA GLN A 127 3.20 -30.63 -10.77
C GLN A 127 4.63 -30.10 -10.87
N ARG A 128 5.15 -29.94 -12.09
CA ARG A 128 6.52 -29.46 -12.30
C ARG A 128 6.73 -28.06 -11.72
N PHE A 129 5.77 -27.15 -11.92
CA PHE A 129 5.86 -25.78 -11.42
C PHE A 129 6.02 -25.73 -9.90
N PHE A 130 5.15 -26.42 -9.16
CA PHE A 130 5.22 -26.40 -7.70
C PHE A 130 6.34 -27.28 -7.12
N ASP A 131 6.72 -28.37 -7.79
CA ASP A 131 7.90 -29.15 -7.40
C ASP A 131 9.18 -28.32 -7.54
N SER A 132 9.32 -27.57 -8.64
CA SER A 132 10.44 -26.64 -8.83
C SER A 132 10.40 -25.52 -7.79
N ALA A 133 9.23 -24.92 -7.54
CA ALA A 133 9.07 -23.89 -6.52
C ALA A 133 9.42 -24.41 -5.12
N GLN A 134 9.09 -25.66 -4.81
CA GLN A 134 9.44 -26.31 -3.56
C GLN A 134 10.95 -26.51 -3.43
N ARG A 135 11.61 -27.01 -4.48
CA ARG A 135 13.08 -27.18 -4.50
C ARG A 135 13.84 -25.86 -4.34
N LEU A 136 13.29 -24.76 -4.85
CA LEU A 136 13.84 -23.41 -4.68
C LEU A 136 13.41 -22.71 -3.36
N GLY A 137 12.63 -23.38 -2.51
CA GLY A 137 12.19 -22.80 -1.23
C GLY A 137 11.12 -21.72 -1.34
N LEU A 138 10.46 -21.60 -2.50
CA LEU A 138 9.46 -20.58 -2.83
C LEU A 138 8.02 -21.04 -2.55
N LEU A 139 7.79 -22.34 -2.38
CA LEU A 139 6.45 -22.88 -2.17
C LEU A 139 5.96 -22.66 -0.72
N ARG A 140 4.72 -22.21 -0.58
CA ARG A 140 3.99 -22.09 0.70
C ARG A 140 2.61 -22.73 0.59
N SER A 141 2.01 -22.96 1.74
CA SER A 141 0.62 -23.43 1.90
C SER A 141 0.01 -22.74 3.12
N SER A 142 -1.31 -22.65 3.17
CA SER A 142 -2.02 -21.96 4.26
C SER A 142 -3.43 -22.55 4.42
N GLN A 143 -4.06 -22.40 5.58
CA GLN A 143 -5.46 -22.77 5.75
C GLN A 143 -6.41 -21.67 5.30
N SER A 144 -5.98 -20.41 5.41
CA SER A 144 -6.78 -19.25 5.01
C SER A 144 -5.93 -18.01 4.76
N HIS A 145 -6.51 -17.02 4.08
CA HIS A 145 -5.88 -15.71 3.92
C HIS A 145 -5.66 -15.00 5.27
N GLN A 146 -6.58 -15.19 6.22
CA GLN A 146 -6.48 -14.62 7.57
C GLN A 146 -5.24 -15.13 8.30
N GLU A 147 -4.98 -16.44 8.22
CA GLU A 147 -3.82 -17.06 8.86
C GLU A 147 -2.51 -16.47 8.33
N ARG A 148 -2.39 -16.32 7.00
CA ARG A 148 -1.19 -15.74 6.35
C ARG A 148 -0.91 -14.31 6.81
N ILE A 149 -1.97 -13.54 7.08
CA ILE A 149 -1.84 -12.14 7.48
C ILE A 149 -1.69 -11.99 9.00
N ALA A 150 -2.29 -12.89 9.79
CA ALA A 150 -2.32 -12.83 11.25
C ALA A 150 -1.13 -13.52 11.92
N SER A 151 -0.30 -14.28 11.19
CA SER A 151 0.89 -14.99 11.72
C SER A 151 1.99 -14.00 12.17
N GLN A 152 1.79 -13.38 13.34
CA GLN A 152 2.78 -12.49 13.95
C GLN A 152 3.75 -13.21 14.90
N ALA A 153 3.52 -14.48 15.22
CA ALA A 153 4.25 -15.22 16.24
C ALA A 153 5.24 -16.23 15.64
N ASP A 154 6.52 -16.08 16.00
CA ASP A 154 7.58 -17.09 16.01
C ASP A 154 8.11 -17.67 14.68
N GLY A 155 8.26 -16.83 13.64
CA GLY A 155 9.20 -17.10 12.54
C GLY A 155 8.60 -17.14 11.13
N GLY A 156 7.28 -17.02 10.99
CA GLY A 156 6.56 -17.07 9.70
C GLY A 156 6.05 -15.71 9.18
N ARG A 157 6.92 -14.69 9.12
CA ARG A 157 6.62 -13.44 8.38
C ARG A 157 6.89 -13.56 6.88
N ASP A 158 7.42 -14.69 6.44
CA ASP A 158 7.91 -14.88 5.09
C ASP A 158 6.78 -14.96 4.04
N ASP A 159 5.57 -15.33 4.43
CA ASP A 159 4.43 -15.50 3.53
C ASP A 159 3.29 -14.47 3.71
N VAL A 160 3.58 -13.35 4.37
CA VAL A 160 2.65 -12.21 4.33
C VAL A 160 2.60 -11.70 2.88
N PRO A 161 1.41 -11.50 2.27
CA PRO A 161 1.31 -11.07 0.88
C PRO A 161 2.04 -9.76 0.62
N GLU A 162 2.87 -9.72 -0.42
CA GLU A 162 3.44 -8.46 -0.90
C GLU A 162 2.33 -7.66 -1.58
N LEU A 163 2.17 -6.40 -1.21
CA LEU A 163 1.21 -5.53 -1.88
C LEU A 163 1.67 -5.30 -3.32
N LEU A 164 0.79 -5.62 -4.26
CA LEU A 164 1.03 -5.41 -5.70
C LEU A 164 1.19 -3.93 -6.06
N PHE A 165 0.84 -3.01 -5.15
CA PHE A 165 1.04 -1.58 -5.31
C PHE A 165 2.06 -1.02 -4.33
N ARG A 166 2.68 0.09 -4.74
CA ARG A 166 3.56 0.91 -3.90
C ARG A 166 2.88 2.22 -3.53
N PRO A 167 3.23 2.80 -2.36
CA PRO A 167 2.80 4.14 -1.98
C PRO A 167 3.56 5.18 -2.81
N SER A 168 3.20 6.45 -2.66
CA SER A 168 4.06 7.53 -3.17
C SER A 168 5.45 7.49 -2.50
N ASN A 169 6.48 7.94 -3.24
CA ASN A 169 7.83 8.03 -2.71
C ASN A 169 7.92 8.92 -1.46
N ALA A 170 7.15 10.01 -1.43
CA ALA A 170 7.00 10.89 -0.30
C ALA A 170 6.50 10.14 0.95
N VAL A 171 5.40 9.40 0.82
CA VAL A 171 4.83 8.59 1.92
C VAL A 171 5.85 7.60 2.44
N ARG A 172 6.53 6.86 1.54
CA ARG A 172 7.56 5.88 1.92
C ARG A 172 8.68 6.51 2.75
N ARG A 173 9.22 7.65 2.32
CA ARG A 173 10.30 8.36 3.05
C ARG A 173 9.83 8.86 4.42
N THR A 174 8.65 9.47 4.47
CA THR A 174 8.12 10.06 5.72
C THR A 174 7.77 8.99 6.75
N VAL A 175 7.15 7.88 6.32
CA VAL A 175 6.82 6.76 7.21
C VAL A 175 8.08 6.11 7.76
N ALA A 176 9.07 5.82 6.91
CA ALA A 176 10.34 5.25 7.37
C ALA A 176 11.06 6.15 8.39
N SER A 177 11.03 7.48 8.18
CA SER A 177 11.58 8.45 9.13
C SER A 177 10.86 8.43 10.48
N LEU A 178 9.52 8.40 10.48
CA LEU A 178 8.71 8.32 11.70
C LEU A 178 8.92 6.99 12.44
N GLU A 179 8.97 5.87 11.73
CA GLU A 179 9.21 4.55 12.31
C GLU A 179 10.61 4.47 12.96
N ALA A 180 11.63 5.08 12.34
CA ALA A 180 13.01 5.09 12.85
C ALA A 180 13.22 5.96 14.10
N GLN A 181 12.41 7.01 14.29
CA GLN A 181 12.55 7.97 15.40
C GLN A 181 11.86 7.54 16.70
N ARG A 182 11.12 6.42 16.69
CA ARG A 182 10.28 6.01 17.83
C ARG A 182 10.94 4.94 18.69
N SER A 183 10.68 5.02 20.00
CA SER A 183 11.07 3.99 20.96
C SER A 183 10.29 2.69 20.73
N GLN A 184 10.79 1.58 21.29
CA GLN A 184 10.11 0.29 21.22
C GLN A 184 8.66 0.36 21.73
N GLN A 185 7.73 -0.26 20.98
CA GLN A 185 6.30 -0.43 21.25
C GLN A 185 5.44 0.85 21.18
N SER A 186 5.71 1.77 20.24
CA SER A 186 4.85 2.93 20.00
C SER A 186 3.69 2.62 19.04
N SER A 187 2.48 3.10 19.35
CA SER A 187 1.36 3.15 18.40
C SER A 187 1.36 4.49 17.67
N LEU A 188 1.32 4.46 16.34
CA LEU A 188 1.32 5.64 15.48
C LEU A 188 -0.04 5.76 14.78
N ASN A 189 -0.50 7.00 14.62
CA ASN A 189 -1.80 7.27 14.01
C ASN A 189 -1.63 8.07 12.72
N VAL A 190 -2.25 7.60 11.63
CA VAL A 190 -2.28 8.29 10.33
C VAL A 190 -3.69 8.73 9.93
N LEU A 191 -3.81 9.94 9.37
CA LEU A 191 -4.99 10.40 8.66
C LEU A 191 -4.66 10.54 7.17
N ASP A 192 -5.41 9.86 6.30
CA ASP A 192 -5.26 9.96 4.85
C ASP A 192 -6.40 10.81 4.25
N MET A 193 -6.10 12.07 3.92
CA MET A 193 -7.06 13.03 3.36
C MET A 193 -7.10 12.92 1.84
N GLY A 194 -8.29 12.64 1.30
CA GLY A 194 -8.44 12.33 -0.12
C GLY A 194 -7.88 10.94 -0.44
N CYS A 195 -8.16 9.96 0.43
CA CYS A 195 -7.52 8.64 0.39
C CYS A 195 -7.82 7.84 -0.88
N GLY A 196 -8.87 8.19 -1.63
CA GLY A 196 -9.33 7.45 -2.80
C GLY A 196 -9.62 5.99 -2.43
N ALA A 197 -8.91 5.06 -3.07
CA ALA A 197 -8.98 3.63 -2.76
C ALA A 197 -8.08 3.19 -1.59
N ALA A 198 -7.53 4.14 -0.83
CA ALA A 198 -6.73 3.97 0.37
C ALA A 198 -5.45 3.14 0.20
N ARG A 199 -4.76 3.27 -0.95
CA ARG A 199 -3.51 2.56 -1.23
C ARG A 199 -2.38 2.98 -0.27
N ASP A 200 -2.16 4.28 -0.10
CA ASP A 200 -1.12 4.77 0.80
C ASP A 200 -1.42 4.36 2.24
N LEU A 201 -2.66 4.57 2.71
CA LEU A 201 -3.10 4.08 4.03
C LEU A 201 -2.91 2.56 4.20
N ALA A 202 -3.37 1.75 3.25
CA ALA A 202 -3.23 0.30 3.30
C ALA A 202 -1.76 -0.13 3.38
N TRP A 203 -0.88 0.51 2.59
CA TRP A 203 0.55 0.23 2.62
C TRP A 203 1.19 0.56 3.97
N ILE A 204 0.81 1.68 4.59
CA ILE A 204 1.29 2.07 5.92
C ILE A 204 0.88 1.00 6.94
N LEU A 205 -0.42 0.71 7.02
CA LEU A 205 -0.98 -0.20 8.02
C LEU A 205 -0.51 -1.64 7.82
N HIS A 206 -0.64 -2.18 6.60
CA HIS A 206 -0.24 -3.54 6.28
C HIS A 206 1.25 -3.74 6.50
N GLY A 207 2.09 -2.86 5.94
CA GLY A 207 3.53 -3.05 6.05
C GLY A 207 4.08 -2.77 7.46
N SER A 208 3.33 -2.15 8.36
CA SER A 208 3.73 -2.11 9.78
C SER A 208 3.79 -3.51 10.42
N ARG A 209 3.15 -4.52 9.83
CA ARG A 209 3.27 -5.93 10.25
C ARG A 209 4.63 -6.53 9.89
N THR A 210 5.22 -6.09 8.79
CA THR A 210 6.40 -6.73 8.17
C THR A 210 7.66 -5.87 8.30
N ARG A 211 7.57 -4.56 8.07
CA ARG A 211 8.71 -3.62 8.05
C ARG A 211 9.36 -3.42 9.41
N THR A 212 8.58 -3.42 10.49
CA THR A 212 9.10 -3.11 11.83
C THR A 212 8.38 -3.93 12.90
N SER A 213 9.11 -4.32 13.94
CA SER A 213 8.56 -4.95 15.15
C SER A 213 8.35 -3.94 16.29
N SER A 214 8.83 -2.70 16.12
CA SER A 214 8.86 -1.70 17.20
C SER A 214 7.65 -0.76 17.21
N CYS A 215 6.86 -0.68 16.15
CA CYS A 215 5.69 0.18 16.11
C CYS A 215 4.55 -0.41 15.28
N SER A 216 3.33 -0.01 15.61
CA SER A 216 2.11 -0.39 14.90
C SER A 216 1.34 0.85 14.50
N TRP A 217 0.73 0.83 13.31
CA TRP A 217 -0.02 1.95 12.80
C TRP A 217 -1.52 1.70 12.88
N THR A 218 -2.28 2.68 13.37
CA THR A 218 -3.72 2.78 13.09
C THR A 218 -4.00 3.98 12.21
N GLY A 219 -5.13 3.99 11.53
CA GLY A 219 -5.44 5.13 10.69
C GLY A 219 -6.88 5.29 10.24
N VAL A 220 -7.13 6.49 9.74
CA VAL A 220 -8.43 6.95 9.24
C VAL A 220 -8.25 7.41 7.81
N GLY A 221 -9.12 6.98 6.91
CA GLY A 221 -9.18 7.48 5.53
C GLY A 221 -10.37 8.41 5.36
N VAL A 222 -10.23 9.46 4.54
CA VAL A 222 -11.29 10.42 4.25
C VAL A 222 -11.38 10.64 2.75
N ASP A 223 -12.57 10.52 2.18
CA ASP A 223 -12.81 10.87 0.77
C ASP A 223 -14.25 11.32 0.54
N ASN A 224 -14.49 12.14 -0.48
CA ASN A 224 -15.84 12.58 -0.84
C ASN A 224 -16.53 11.63 -1.84
N TRP A 225 -15.77 10.73 -2.45
CA TRP A 225 -16.27 9.79 -3.44
C TRP A 225 -16.55 8.43 -2.80
N ILE A 226 -17.81 8.19 -2.47
CA ILE A 226 -18.25 6.96 -1.80
C ILE A 226 -17.85 5.68 -2.55
N ALA A 227 -17.79 5.70 -3.89
CA ALA A 227 -17.36 4.54 -4.66
C ALA A 227 -15.86 4.24 -4.47
N ALA A 228 -15.03 5.26 -4.23
CA ALA A 228 -13.62 5.06 -3.86
C ALA A 228 -13.51 4.47 -2.45
N LEU A 229 -14.30 4.98 -1.50
CA LEU A 229 -14.37 4.42 -0.14
C LEU A 229 -14.84 2.97 -0.12
N ASN A 230 -15.78 2.57 -0.99
CA ASN A 230 -16.18 1.18 -1.11
C ASN A 230 -15.02 0.28 -1.56
N ARG A 231 -14.19 0.75 -2.52
CA ARG A 231 -12.97 0.02 -2.94
C ARG A 231 -11.92 -0.01 -1.83
N ALA A 232 -11.76 1.09 -1.11
CA ALA A 232 -10.90 1.16 0.06
C ALA A 232 -11.36 0.19 1.15
N GLN A 233 -12.67 0.09 1.41
CA GLN A 233 -13.22 -0.84 2.40
C GLN A 233 -12.92 -2.28 2.02
N LEU A 234 -13.15 -2.66 0.75
CA LEU A 234 -12.75 -3.97 0.25
C LEU A 234 -11.26 -4.25 0.48
N LEU A 235 -10.39 -3.26 0.22
CA LEU A 235 -8.95 -3.40 0.46
C LEU A 235 -8.61 -3.61 1.95
N MET A 236 -9.26 -2.85 2.85
CA MET A 236 -9.07 -3.02 4.29
C MET A 236 -9.59 -4.37 4.79
N ASP A 237 -10.69 -4.87 4.22
CA ASP A 237 -11.27 -6.16 4.57
C ASP A 237 -10.38 -7.31 4.11
N ASP A 238 -9.94 -7.30 2.85
CA ASP A 238 -9.04 -8.32 2.29
C ASP A 238 -7.71 -8.37 3.06
N LEU A 239 -7.21 -7.23 3.53
CA LEU A 239 -5.98 -7.14 4.32
C LEU A 239 -6.18 -7.35 5.83
N PHE A 240 -7.39 -7.70 6.29
CA PHE A 240 -7.75 -7.84 7.72
C PHE A 240 -7.35 -6.62 8.57
N LEU A 241 -7.48 -5.43 7.98
CA LEU A 241 -7.24 -4.14 8.62
C LEU A 241 -8.50 -3.53 9.20
N SER A 242 -9.68 -3.97 8.79
CA SER A 242 -10.95 -3.45 9.32
C SER A 242 -11.20 -3.85 10.77
N THR A 243 -11.76 -2.93 11.56
CA THR A 243 -12.11 -3.13 12.98
C THR A 243 -13.01 -4.35 13.22
N SER A 244 -13.91 -4.68 12.30
CA SER A 244 -14.76 -5.87 12.35
C SER A 244 -13.95 -7.17 12.30
N SER A 245 -12.86 -7.19 11.53
CA SER A 245 -12.04 -8.36 11.28
C SER A 245 -11.09 -8.72 12.44
N GLN A 246 -10.94 -7.83 13.43
CA GLN A 246 -10.00 -7.98 14.54
C GLN A 246 -10.66 -8.27 15.91
N ARG A 247 -11.98 -8.49 15.97
CA ARG A 247 -12.70 -8.74 17.24
C ARG A 247 -12.27 -10.01 18.02
N ASN A 248 -11.49 -10.90 17.40
CA ASN A 248 -11.11 -12.19 17.97
C ASN A 248 -9.64 -12.29 18.43
N THR A 249 -8.82 -11.25 18.30
CA THR A 249 -7.43 -11.29 18.74
C THR A 249 -7.31 -10.81 20.19
N HIS A 250 -7.43 -11.74 21.14
CA HIS A 250 -7.10 -11.51 22.55
C HIS A 250 -5.57 -11.40 22.71
N GLY A 251 -5.04 -10.18 22.64
CA GLY A 251 -3.61 -9.92 22.90
C GLY A 251 -3.36 -8.44 23.20
N SER A 252 -2.50 -8.16 24.17
CA SER A 252 -2.14 -6.80 24.65
C SER A 252 -1.28 -5.98 23.66
N GLN A 253 -1.16 -6.39 22.39
CA GLN A 253 -0.33 -5.70 21.40
C GLN A 253 -1.19 -4.86 20.47
N SER A 254 -0.74 -3.64 20.16
CA SER A 254 -1.41 -2.76 19.19
C SER A 254 -1.33 -3.41 17.80
N VAL A 255 -2.45 -3.93 17.30
CA VAL A 255 -2.54 -4.52 15.96
C VAL A 255 -2.84 -3.41 14.94
N PRO A 256 -2.16 -3.40 13.78
CA PRO A 256 -2.43 -2.37 12.80
C PRO A 256 -3.83 -2.49 12.22
N ARG A 257 -4.51 -1.36 12.09
CA ARG A 257 -5.91 -1.33 11.67
C ARG A 257 -6.35 -0.01 11.06
N CYS A 258 -7.33 -0.07 10.17
CA CYS A 258 -8.10 1.07 9.73
C CYS A 258 -9.27 1.25 10.69
N ASP A 259 -9.21 2.31 11.50
CA ASP A 259 -10.26 2.60 12.48
C ASP A 259 -11.57 2.98 11.76
N LYS A 260 -11.47 3.79 10.69
CA LYS A 260 -12.61 4.17 9.87
C LYS A 260 -12.22 4.74 8.49
N LEU A 261 -13.10 4.51 7.51
CA LEU A 261 -13.18 5.27 6.27
C LEU A 261 -14.37 6.24 6.35
N LEU A 262 -14.09 7.53 6.34
CA LEU A 262 -15.06 8.61 6.52
C LEU A 262 -15.50 9.18 5.18
N TRP A 263 -16.82 9.20 4.95
CA TRP A 263 -17.40 9.89 3.80
C TRP A 263 -17.60 11.35 4.15
N ALA A 264 -16.74 12.21 3.62
CA ALA A 264 -16.75 13.64 3.91
C ALA A 264 -16.13 14.43 2.76
N LYS A 265 -16.47 15.72 2.67
CA LYS A 265 -15.85 16.65 1.73
C LYS A 265 -15.24 17.83 2.45
N CYS A 266 -14.23 18.45 1.84
CA CYS A 266 -13.73 19.75 2.27
C CYS A 266 -14.67 20.84 1.73
N SER A 267 -15.15 21.73 2.59
CA SER A 267 -15.90 22.91 2.19
C SER A 267 -14.96 24.05 1.75
N ASP A 268 -15.52 25.01 1.04
CA ASP A 268 -14.79 26.21 0.59
C ASP A 268 -14.39 27.11 1.79
N ASP A 269 -15.12 27.01 2.91
CA ASP A 269 -14.81 27.68 4.17
C ASP A 269 -13.75 26.95 5.01
N GLY A 270 -13.18 25.88 4.45
CA GLY A 270 -12.07 25.16 5.05
C GLY A 270 -12.46 24.25 6.19
N PHE A 271 -13.63 23.60 6.12
CA PHE A 271 -14.06 22.61 7.08
C PHE A 271 -14.23 21.24 6.43
N LEU A 272 -14.21 20.20 7.24
CA LEU A 272 -14.58 18.84 6.87
C LEU A 272 -16.08 18.64 7.13
N GLU A 273 -16.86 18.47 6.07
CA GLU A 273 -18.30 18.24 6.14
C GLU A 273 -18.60 16.74 6.02
N PRO A 274 -19.12 16.09 7.08
CA PRO A 274 -19.59 14.71 6.99
C PRO A 274 -20.73 14.59 5.98
N LEU A 275 -20.76 13.48 5.25
CA LEU A 275 -21.77 13.19 4.22
C LEU A 275 -22.62 11.98 4.62
N VAL A 276 -23.92 12.07 4.36
CA VAL A 276 -24.89 10.96 4.56
C VAL A 276 -25.76 10.73 3.31
N GLY A 277 -26.43 9.59 3.26
CA GLY A 277 -27.37 9.24 2.19
C GLY A 277 -26.73 8.49 1.02
N THR A 278 -27.11 8.82 -0.20
CA THR A 278 -26.67 8.12 -1.43
C THR A 278 -26.19 9.12 -2.49
N GLY A 279 -25.59 8.62 -3.57
CA GLY A 279 -25.14 9.45 -4.69
C GLY A 279 -24.04 10.43 -4.28
N LYS A 280 -24.32 11.73 -4.40
CA LYS A 280 -23.37 12.81 -4.04
C LYS A 280 -23.29 13.09 -2.53
N GLY A 281 -24.17 12.48 -1.74
CA GLY A 281 -24.27 12.71 -0.30
C GLY A 281 -24.90 14.06 0.04
N LYS A 282 -25.52 14.12 1.22
CA LYS A 282 -26.00 15.36 1.85
C LYS A 282 -25.02 15.73 2.96
N ALA A 283 -24.54 16.97 2.95
CA ALA A 283 -23.69 17.49 4.01
C ALA A 283 -24.46 17.64 5.32
N VAL A 284 -23.84 17.19 6.40
CA VAL A 284 -24.30 17.34 7.78
C VAL A 284 -23.56 18.52 8.39
N GLN A 285 -24.30 19.58 8.74
CA GLN A 285 -23.69 20.83 9.22
C GLN A 285 -23.63 20.89 10.75
N THR A 286 -24.52 20.18 11.45
CA THR A 286 -24.64 20.26 12.91
C THR A 286 -24.72 18.88 13.55
N ALA A 287 -24.26 18.78 14.79
CA ALA A 287 -24.38 17.58 15.60
C ALA A 287 -25.84 17.19 15.89
N ALA A 288 -26.79 18.15 15.83
CA ALA A 288 -28.20 17.90 16.07
C ALA A 288 -28.82 17.01 14.98
N ASP A 289 -28.31 17.11 13.75
CA ASP A 289 -28.82 16.35 12.61
C ASP A 289 -28.40 14.88 12.66
N GLU A 290 -27.15 14.61 13.05
CA GLU A 290 -26.56 13.26 13.11
C GLU A 290 -25.60 13.14 14.32
N PRO A 291 -26.12 13.01 15.55
CA PRO A 291 -25.32 13.08 16.78
C PRO A 291 -24.30 11.94 16.90
N GLU A 292 -24.65 10.75 16.42
CA GLU A 292 -23.75 9.59 16.45
C GLU A 292 -22.57 9.77 15.50
N LEU A 293 -22.81 10.34 14.31
CA LEU A 293 -21.77 10.66 13.34
C LEU A 293 -20.81 11.70 13.91
N TRP A 294 -21.32 12.74 14.57
CA TRP A 294 -20.48 13.74 15.20
C TRP A 294 -19.59 13.14 16.29
N ARG A 295 -20.19 12.33 17.18
CA ARG A 295 -19.45 11.62 18.23
C ARG A 295 -18.36 10.73 17.65
N LEU A 296 -18.60 10.06 16.52
CA LEU A 296 -17.58 9.28 15.83
C LEU A 296 -16.39 10.15 15.39
N TYR A 297 -16.62 11.32 14.80
CA TYR A 297 -15.53 12.21 14.37
C TYR A 297 -14.70 12.73 15.55
N HIS A 298 -15.34 13.04 16.68
CA HIS A 298 -14.66 13.35 17.95
C HIS A 298 -13.79 12.18 18.45
N GLN A 299 -14.34 10.96 18.46
CA GLN A 299 -13.60 9.76 18.87
C GLN A 299 -12.38 9.50 17.97
N LEU A 300 -12.49 9.77 16.68
CA LEU A 300 -11.40 9.64 15.72
C LEU A 300 -10.38 10.81 15.76
N GLY A 301 -10.67 11.89 16.49
CA GLY A 301 -9.76 13.05 16.64
C GLY A 301 -9.75 14.01 15.47
N VAL A 302 -10.77 13.98 14.62
CA VAL A 302 -10.92 14.90 13.48
C VAL A 302 -11.92 16.03 13.76
N ALA A 303 -12.46 16.12 14.97
CA ALA A 303 -13.43 17.16 15.33
C ALA A 303 -12.92 18.60 15.15
N PRO A 304 -11.64 18.96 15.35
CA PRO A 304 -11.15 20.32 15.05
C PRO A 304 -11.34 20.75 13.59
N LEU A 305 -11.60 19.80 12.69
CA LEU A 305 -11.87 20.09 11.28
C LEU A 305 -13.36 20.35 11.00
N LEU A 306 -14.27 20.15 11.95
CA LEU A 306 -15.72 20.27 11.73
C LEU A 306 -16.25 21.72 11.82
N PRO A 307 -17.32 22.10 11.09
CA PRO A 307 -17.91 23.45 11.11
C PRO A 307 -18.36 23.94 12.48
N SER A 308 -18.97 23.06 13.28
CA SER A 308 -19.59 23.38 14.57
C SER A 308 -18.74 22.91 15.77
N ALA A 309 -17.46 22.59 15.55
CA ALA A 309 -16.56 22.39 16.66
C ALA A 309 -16.36 23.74 17.36
N LEU A 310 -17.19 24.02 18.38
CA LEU A 310 -16.85 24.96 19.43
C LEU A 310 -15.42 24.60 19.82
N THR A 311 -14.51 25.55 19.64
CA THR A 311 -13.09 25.45 19.95
C THR A 311 -12.90 25.28 21.45
N SER A 312 -13.42 24.18 22.01
CA SER A 312 -12.94 23.69 23.28
C SER A 312 -11.50 23.31 23.00
N ASN A 313 -10.58 24.15 23.45
CA ASN A 313 -9.12 24.03 23.31
C ASN A 313 -8.56 22.76 23.98
N THR A 314 -9.39 21.76 24.24
CA THR A 314 -9.15 20.64 25.14
C THR A 314 -9.04 19.30 24.43
N GLU A 315 -9.36 19.19 23.13
CA GLU A 315 -9.06 17.94 22.43
C GLU A 315 -7.57 17.82 22.10
N GLU A 316 -6.95 16.75 22.60
CA GLU A 316 -5.57 16.42 22.28
C GLU A 316 -5.45 15.97 20.82
N ALA A 317 -4.45 16.51 20.13
CA ALA A 317 -4.09 16.09 18.78
C ALA A 317 -3.82 14.57 18.74
N LYS A 318 -4.35 13.89 17.72
CA LYS A 318 -4.31 12.43 17.64
C LYS A 318 -3.36 11.86 16.59
N PHE A 319 -2.94 12.65 15.61
CA PHE A 319 -2.22 12.11 14.45
C PHE A 319 -0.71 12.38 14.52
N ASP A 320 0.06 11.35 14.21
CA ASP A 320 1.50 11.41 14.00
C ASP A 320 1.82 11.75 12.53
N LEU A 321 0.90 11.42 11.61
CA LEU A 321 1.01 11.69 10.19
C LEU A 321 -0.36 12.08 9.61
N VAL A 322 -0.40 13.17 8.86
CA VAL A 322 -1.55 13.55 8.02
C VAL A 322 -1.08 13.58 6.58
N LEU A 323 -1.71 12.81 5.70
CA LEU A 323 -1.40 12.73 4.29
C LEU A 323 -2.37 13.61 3.48
N CYS A 324 -1.83 14.37 2.54
CA CYS A 324 -2.56 15.00 1.45
C CYS A 324 -1.80 14.72 0.15
N VAL A 325 -2.04 13.55 -0.43
CA VAL A 325 -1.30 13.04 -1.60
C VAL A 325 -2.19 13.10 -2.83
N ARG A 326 -1.76 13.85 -3.85
CA ARG A 326 -2.56 14.19 -5.05
C ARG A 326 -3.93 14.79 -4.71
N PHE A 327 -4.02 15.40 -3.54
CA PHE A 327 -5.19 16.07 -3.00
C PHE A 327 -4.73 17.35 -2.32
N HIS A 328 -5.21 18.50 -2.79
CA HIS A 328 -4.77 19.83 -2.31
C HIS A 328 -5.95 20.63 -1.77
N PRO A 329 -6.44 20.33 -0.55
CA PRO A 329 -7.62 20.97 0.03
C PRO A 329 -7.27 22.34 0.61
N ARG A 330 -6.93 23.29 -0.25
CA ARG A 330 -6.34 24.60 0.08
C ARG A 330 -7.03 25.32 1.25
N ALA A 331 -8.36 25.32 1.26
CA ALA A 331 -9.15 25.95 2.32
C ALA A 331 -9.04 25.25 3.68
N LEU A 332 -8.87 23.92 3.70
CA LEU A 332 -8.77 23.12 4.92
C LEU A 332 -7.34 23.11 5.51
N LEU A 333 -6.31 23.31 4.67
CA LEU A 333 -4.90 23.25 5.10
C LEU A 333 -4.58 24.06 6.36
N PRO A 334 -5.06 25.30 6.54
CA PRO A 334 -4.81 26.08 7.76
C PRO A 334 -5.27 25.41 9.06
N ARG A 335 -6.20 24.46 9.00
CA ARG A 335 -6.73 23.74 10.19
C ARG A 335 -5.99 22.44 10.52
N LEU A 336 -5.26 21.86 9.57
CA LEU A 336 -4.65 20.54 9.75
C LEU A 336 -3.62 20.54 10.89
N SER A 337 -3.00 21.68 11.22
CA SER A 337 -2.07 21.79 12.35
C SER A 337 -2.69 21.45 13.70
N GLN A 338 -4.01 21.61 13.85
CA GLN A 338 -4.72 21.41 15.12
C GLN A 338 -4.86 19.94 15.51
N ILE A 339 -4.77 19.03 14.55
CA ILE A 339 -4.97 17.59 14.76
C ILE A 339 -3.66 16.80 14.85
N VAL A 340 -2.52 17.46 14.63
CA VAL A 340 -1.18 16.86 14.59
C VAL A 340 -0.47 16.99 15.93
N ARG A 341 0.05 15.85 16.42
CA ARG A 341 0.82 15.74 17.66
C ARG A 341 2.15 16.48 17.57
N ALA A 342 2.72 16.82 18.73
CA ALA A 342 4.12 17.24 18.79
C ALA A 342 5.03 16.15 18.20
N GLY A 343 5.95 16.54 17.31
CA GLY A 343 6.79 15.65 16.53
C GLY A 343 6.14 15.08 15.26
N GLY A 344 4.81 15.25 15.10
CA GLY A 344 4.04 14.75 13.97
C GLY A 344 4.24 15.57 12.69
N ILE A 345 3.75 15.04 11.58
CA ILE A 345 3.99 15.55 10.22
C ILE A 345 2.69 15.72 9.45
N VAL A 346 2.56 16.83 8.72
CA VAL A 346 1.65 16.95 7.57
C VAL A 346 2.48 16.75 6.30
N LEU A 347 2.15 15.74 5.51
CA LEU A 347 2.77 15.46 4.22
C LEU A 347 1.87 15.96 3.09
N LEU A 348 2.31 17.03 2.43
CA LEU A 348 1.65 17.57 1.24
C LEU A 348 2.42 17.12 0.00
N SER A 349 1.80 16.35 -0.88
CA SER A 349 2.45 15.83 -2.09
C SER A 349 1.53 16.01 -3.28
N HIS A 350 1.73 17.05 -4.08
CA HIS A 350 0.79 17.43 -5.14
C HIS A 350 1.47 18.13 -6.32
N PHE A 351 0.74 18.22 -7.43
CA PHE A 351 1.17 18.96 -8.62
C PHE A 351 1.50 20.41 -8.29
N VAL A 352 2.48 20.98 -8.99
CA VAL A 352 3.12 22.25 -8.64
C VAL A 352 3.24 23.15 -9.87
N THR A 353 3.07 24.46 -9.66
CA THR A 353 3.51 25.49 -10.60
C THR A 353 4.95 25.84 -10.27
N LEU A 354 5.89 25.44 -11.14
CA LEU A 354 7.31 25.71 -10.96
C LEU A 354 7.67 27.14 -11.40
N SER A 355 8.57 27.77 -10.66
CA SER A 355 9.34 28.91 -11.19
C SER A 355 10.31 28.45 -12.28
N GLU A 356 10.81 29.39 -13.08
CA GLU A 356 11.77 29.06 -14.15
C GLU A 356 13.05 28.40 -13.60
N ALA A 357 13.56 28.88 -12.46
CA ALA A 357 14.70 28.27 -11.79
C ALA A 357 14.43 26.82 -11.36
N GLN A 358 13.27 26.56 -10.75
CA GLN A 358 12.86 25.21 -10.34
C GLN A 358 12.60 24.30 -11.54
N ARG A 359 12.10 24.84 -12.65
CA ARG A 359 11.92 24.09 -13.91
C ARG A 359 13.27 23.61 -14.45
N ILE A 360 14.29 24.47 -14.48
CA ILE A 360 15.65 24.10 -14.89
C ILE A 360 16.22 23.02 -13.97
N GLU A 361 16.14 23.23 -12.65
CA GLU A 361 16.64 22.27 -11.66
C GLU A 361 15.95 20.91 -11.76
N ALA A 362 14.61 20.89 -11.86
CA ALA A 362 13.84 19.67 -12.04
C ALA A 362 14.20 18.93 -13.33
N SER A 363 14.47 19.67 -14.42
CA SER A 363 14.89 19.10 -15.72
C SER A 363 16.25 18.43 -15.63
N HIS A 364 17.17 19.01 -14.87
CA HIS A 364 18.51 18.45 -14.68
C HIS A 364 18.48 17.23 -13.76
N ALA A 365 17.70 17.30 -12.67
CA ALA A 365 17.59 16.23 -11.69
C ALA A 365 16.78 15.04 -12.20
N ASN A 366 15.79 15.27 -13.06
CA ASN A 366 14.90 14.25 -13.60
C ASN A 366 14.72 14.42 -15.13
N PRO A 367 15.72 14.06 -15.95
CA PRO A 367 15.70 14.31 -17.40
C PRO A 367 14.52 13.67 -18.15
N GLU A 368 13.99 12.57 -17.63
CA GLU A 368 12.87 11.84 -18.24
C GLU A 368 11.50 12.31 -17.71
N ALA A 369 11.47 13.23 -16.75
CA ALA A 369 10.22 13.68 -16.15
C ALA A 369 9.45 14.65 -17.06
N THR A 370 8.13 14.55 -17.01
CA THR A 370 7.22 15.51 -17.64
C THR A 370 7.04 16.71 -16.72
N ILE A 371 7.68 17.82 -17.06
CA ILE A 371 7.65 19.03 -16.24
C ILE A 371 6.46 19.91 -16.59
N ASP A 372 6.15 20.00 -17.87
CA ASP A 372 4.99 20.72 -18.37
C ASP A 372 3.84 19.75 -18.62
N TYR A 373 2.73 19.99 -17.94
CA TYR A 373 1.52 19.19 -18.03
C TYR A 373 0.30 20.10 -17.85
N ASP A 374 -0.85 19.73 -18.42
CA ASP A 374 -2.07 20.56 -18.39
C ASP A 374 -2.97 20.28 -17.17
N SER A 375 -2.98 19.03 -16.69
CA SER A 375 -3.90 18.58 -15.64
C SER A 375 -3.15 18.11 -14.39
N PRO A 376 -3.50 18.62 -13.19
CA PRO A 376 -4.56 19.60 -12.92
C PRO A 376 -4.22 21.00 -13.47
N PRO A 377 -5.22 21.88 -13.72
CA PRO A 377 -4.98 23.23 -14.22
C PRO A 377 -4.13 24.03 -13.22
N HIS A 378 -3.41 25.05 -13.69
CA HIS A 378 -2.50 25.85 -12.86
C HIS A 378 -3.07 26.30 -11.51
N PRO A 379 -4.31 26.82 -11.39
CA PRO A 379 -4.87 27.23 -10.10
C PRO A 379 -5.05 26.07 -9.09
N GLY A 380 -5.19 24.83 -9.58
CA GLY A 380 -5.33 23.63 -8.76
C GLY A 380 -4.00 23.03 -8.30
N ARG A 381 -2.87 23.67 -8.61
CA ARG A 381 -1.52 23.27 -8.21
C ARG A 381 -1.06 24.02 -6.96
N ILE A 382 -0.02 23.50 -6.31
CA ILE A 382 0.76 24.24 -5.33
C ILE A 382 1.44 25.41 -6.06
N GLN A 383 1.27 26.63 -5.56
CA GLN A 383 1.88 27.83 -6.12
C GLN A 383 3.21 28.15 -5.41
N PRO A 384 4.10 28.93 -6.05
CA PRO A 384 5.28 29.46 -5.37
C PRO A 384 4.92 30.25 -4.11
N GLY A 385 5.63 30.02 -3.01
CA GLY A 385 5.42 30.69 -1.70
C GLY A 385 4.28 30.14 -0.85
N GLU A 386 3.37 29.34 -1.43
CA GLU A 386 2.17 28.89 -0.73
C GLU A 386 2.44 28.04 0.51
N ILE A 387 3.47 27.20 0.45
CA ILE A 387 3.83 26.28 1.54
C ILE A 387 4.46 27.07 2.70
N GLU A 388 5.29 28.05 2.36
CA GLU A 388 5.95 28.95 3.28
C GLU A 388 4.93 29.82 4.01
N ASP A 389 3.96 30.38 3.27
CA ASP A 389 2.83 31.13 3.82
C ASP A 389 1.97 30.26 4.76
N LEU A 390 1.70 29.00 4.38
CA LEU A 390 0.97 28.05 5.23
C LEU A 390 1.69 27.79 6.55
N VAL A 391 3.00 27.57 6.52
CA VAL A 391 3.83 27.39 7.72
C VAL A 391 3.81 28.64 8.60
N GLN A 392 3.85 29.84 8.00
CA GLN A 392 3.70 31.09 8.73
C GLN A 392 2.34 31.20 9.42
N ILE A 393 1.25 30.88 8.71
CA ILE A 393 -0.11 30.86 9.27
C ILE A 393 -0.19 29.90 10.46
N TRP A 394 0.36 28.69 10.33
CA TRP A 394 0.38 27.73 11.43
C TRP A 394 1.18 28.24 12.62
N ASN A 395 2.38 28.79 12.41
CA ASN A 395 3.20 29.34 13.48
C ASN A 395 2.54 30.53 14.21
N GLN A 396 1.73 31.33 13.52
CA GLN A 396 0.95 32.42 14.14
C GLN A 396 -0.22 31.90 14.99
N ALA A 397 -0.82 30.78 14.59
CA ALA A 397 -1.96 30.18 15.27
C ALA A 397 -1.56 29.14 16.36
N GLU A 398 -0.29 28.73 16.37
CA GLU A 398 0.20 27.66 17.25
C GLU A 398 0.32 28.11 18.71
N ARG A 399 0.12 27.17 19.64
CA ARG A 399 0.28 27.45 21.07
C ARG A 399 1.75 27.66 21.43
N ALA A 400 1.99 28.48 22.45
CA ALA A 400 3.33 28.69 23.00
C ALA A 400 4.03 27.34 23.30
N GLY A 401 5.28 27.21 22.86
CA GLY A 401 6.11 26.01 23.05
C GLY A 401 6.21 25.07 21.85
N HIS A 402 5.55 25.36 20.72
CA HIS A 402 5.72 24.60 19.48
C HIS A 402 5.89 25.53 18.26
N SER A 403 6.53 25.01 17.22
CA SER A 403 6.61 25.65 15.90
C SER A 403 6.50 24.61 14.79
N TRP A 404 6.21 25.08 13.58
CA TRP A 404 6.14 24.31 12.35
C TRP A 404 7.33 24.66 11.46
N ASN A 405 8.01 23.62 10.98
CA ASN A 405 9.15 23.74 10.09
C ASN A 405 8.93 22.89 8.82
N ILE A 406 9.55 23.30 7.73
CA ILE A 406 9.69 22.47 6.53
C ILE A 406 10.83 21.47 6.79
N ASP A 407 10.50 20.20 6.99
CA ASP A 407 11.44 19.11 7.29
C ASP A 407 12.06 18.54 6.01
N ALA A 408 11.26 18.49 4.93
CA ALA A 408 11.71 18.11 3.59
C ALA A 408 10.86 18.83 2.54
N ASP A 409 11.48 19.17 1.41
CA ASP A 409 10.84 19.75 0.23
C ASP A 409 11.53 19.20 -1.01
N VAL A 410 10.81 18.41 -1.80
CA VAL A 410 11.38 17.63 -2.90
C VAL A 410 10.50 17.76 -4.13
N LEU A 411 11.13 18.03 -5.28
CA LEU A 411 10.52 17.85 -6.59
C LEU A 411 10.82 16.44 -7.08
N GLU A 412 9.78 15.65 -7.37
CA GLU A 412 9.95 14.26 -7.78
C GLU A 412 8.90 13.81 -8.81
N PRO A 413 9.24 12.88 -9.72
CA PRO A 413 8.30 12.31 -10.67
C PRO A 413 7.37 11.30 -9.99
N ILE A 414 6.13 11.26 -10.47
CA ILE A 414 5.17 10.17 -10.15
C ILE A 414 5.19 9.08 -11.23
N GLU A 415 4.36 8.05 -11.08
CA GLU A 415 4.35 6.88 -11.97
C GLU A 415 4.07 7.21 -13.44
N GLY A 416 3.43 8.35 -13.71
CA GLY A 416 3.20 8.88 -15.06
C GLY A 416 4.25 9.89 -15.53
N GLY A 417 5.42 9.95 -14.89
CA GLY A 417 6.53 10.85 -15.22
C GLY A 417 6.35 12.31 -14.81
N ARG A 418 5.13 12.75 -14.49
CA ARG A 418 4.85 14.15 -14.11
C ARG A 418 5.53 14.55 -12.80
N ILE A 419 6.13 15.74 -12.78
CA ILE A 419 6.74 16.30 -11.56
C ILE A 419 5.66 16.79 -10.58
N ILE A 420 5.83 16.44 -9.31
CA ILE A 420 5.08 16.98 -8.18
C ILE A 420 6.04 17.61 -7.15
N ARG A 421 5.50 18.42 -6.23
CA ARG A 421 6.22 18.90 -5.04
C ARG A 421 5.72 18.13 -3.83
N SER A 422 6.65 17.52 -3.11
CA SER A 422 6.41 16.76 -1.89
C SER A 422 7.08 17.46 -0.71
N VAL A 423 6.27 17.97 0.21
CA VAL A 423 6.71 18.71 1.39
C VAL A 423 6.26 18.02 2.66
N ALA A 424 7.21 17.70 3.53
CA ALA A 424 6.93 17.25 4.89
C ALA A 424 7.03 18.45 5.84
N LEU A 425 5.91 18.80 6.47
CA LEU A 425 5.83 19.88 7.45
C LEU A 425 5.76 19.27 8.84
N ARG A 426 6.73 19.56 9.70
CA ARG A 426 6.87 18.94 11.02
C ARG A 426 6.55 19.93 12.13
N LYS A 427 5.76 19.47 13.11
CA LYS A 427 5.52 20.18 14.37
C LYS A 427 6.64 19.85 15.35
N VAL A 428 7.46 20.83 15.71
CA VAL A 428 8.58 20.67 16.65
C VAL A 428 8.30 21.41 17.95
N ALA A 429 8.92 20.96 19.05
CA ALA A 429 8.95 21.77 20.27
C ALA A 429 9.80 23.02 19.99
N ALA A 430 9.32 24.19 20.41
CA ALA A 430 10.09 25.41 20.31
C ALA A 430 11.32 25.29 21.21
N SER A 431 12.51 25.49 20.63
CA SER A 431 13.74 25.62 21.41
C SER A 431 13.57 26.79 22.38
N MET A 432 13.62 26.54 23.69
CA MET A 432 13.66 27.60 24.71
C MET A 432 14.94 28.41 24.61
#